data_AF-A0A5C1YN90-F1
#
_entry.id   AF-A0A5C1YN90-F1
#
_cell.length_a   1.000
_cell.length_b   1.000
_cell.length_c   1.000
_cell.angle_alpha   90.00
_cell.angle_beta   90.00
_cell.angle_gamma   90.00
#
_symmetry.space_group_name_H-M   'P 1'
#
loop_
_entity.id
_entity.type
_entity.pdbx_description
1 polymer ?
#
loop_
_entity_poly.entity_id
_entity_poly.type
_entity_poly.pdbx_seq_one_letter_code
_entity_poly.pdbx_strand_id
1 'polypeptide(L)' 'MIESSIIEVEGTFLGAVILDAGHQGRRFYAAHDSVRRYHLQSFSNTEELFRSVSAGYRSAALSRAVSLG' A
#
# COMPACT_ATOMS: atom_id res chain seq x y z
N MET A 1 13.65 2.96 17.56
CA MET A 1 12.40 3.68 17.29
C MET A 1 11.78 3.03 16.06
N ILE A 2 10.54 2.55 16.15
CA ILE A 2 9.79 2.07 14.99
C ILE A 2 9.05 3.27 14.42
N GLU A 3 9.38 3.66 13.19
CA GLU A 3 8.64 4.69 12.48
C GLU A 3 7.52 4.01 11.68
N SER A 4 6.32 4.57 11.75
CA SER A 4 5.19 4.05 10.98
C SER A 4 4.43 5.18 10.30
N SER A 5 3.94 4.92 9.09
CA SER A 5 3.11 5.86 8.34
C SER A 5 1.93 5.11 7.70
N ILE A 6 0.77 5.75 7.66
CA ILE A 6 -0.39 5.19 6.97
C ILE A 6 -0.36 5.54 5.48
N ILE A 7 -0.98 4.70 4.65
CA ILE A 7 -1.30 5.03 3.27
C ILE A 7 -2.82 5.09 3.16
N GLU A 8 -3.31 6.28 2.84
CA GLU A 8 -4.71 6.56 2.54
C GLU A 8 -4.79 7.16 1.13
N VAL A 9 -5.75 6.69 0.34
CA VAL A 9 -6.02 7.22 -1.01
C VAL A 9 -7.51 7.44 -1.14
N GLU A 10 -7.91 8.65 -1.52
CA GLU A 10 -9.33 9.00 -1.75
C GLU A 10 -10.21 8.70 -0.52
N GLY A 11 -9.71 8.97 0.68
CA GLY A 11 -10.39 8.70 1.96
C GLY A 11 -10.46 7.21 2.34
N THR A 12 -9.83 6.32 1.57
CA THR A 12 -9.80 4.88 1.86
C THR A 12 -8.46 4.50 2.48
N PHE A 13 -8.51 3.97 3.71
CA PHE A 13 -7.34 3.41 4.36
C PHE A 13 -6.88 2.13 3.65
N LEU A 14 -5.65 2.14 3.12
CA LEU A 14 -5.10 1.02 2.35
C LEU A 14 -4.16 0.14 3.17
N GLY A 15 -3.50 0.70 4.18
CA GLY A 15 -2.57 -0.02 5.04
C GLY A 15 -1.55 0.87 5.72
N ALA A 16 -0.55 0.25 6.35
CA ALA A 16 0.52 0.93 7.06
C ALA A 16 1.91 0.49 6.59
N VAL A 17 2.85 1.41 6.60
CA VAL A 17 4.28 1.17 6.39
C VAL A 17 4.94 1.14 7.75
N ILE A 18 5.73 0.12 8.03
CA ILE A 18 6.51 0.01 9.26
C ILE A 18 7.98 -0.05 8.90
N LEU A 19 8.76 0.87 9.46
CA LEU A 19 10.22 0.87 9.40
C LEU A 19 10.76 -0.01 10.52
N ASP A 20 11.34 -1.15 10.14
CA ASP A 20 12.07 -2.00 11.07
C ASP A 20 13.53 -1.52 11.14
N ALA A 21 13.89 -0.94 12.29
CA ALA A 21 15.23 -0.40 12.55
C ALA A 21 16.35 -1.46 12.45
N GLY A 22 16.03 -2.76 12.45
CA GLY A 22 16.99 -3.85 12.29
C GLY A 22 17.15 -4.38 10.86
N HIS A 23 16.23 -4.08 9.93
CA HIS A 23 16.14 -4.75 8.63
C HIS A 23 16.32 -3.84 7.40
N GLN A 24 16.71 -2.57 7.56
CA GLN A 24 16.99 -1.63 6.45
C GLN A 24 15.84 -1.49 5.42
N GLY A 25 14.62 -1.90 5.78
CA GLY A 25 13.52 -2.07 4.83
C GLY A 25 12.20 -1.57 5.38
N ARG A 26 11.41 -0.93 4.50
CA ARG A 26 10.05 -0.46 4.81
C ARG A 26 9.08 -1.55 4.37
N ARG A 27 8.35 -2.15 5.31
CA ARG A 27 7.36 -3.19 5.00
C ARG A 27 5.96 -2.61 4.98
N PHE A 28 5.19 -2.93 3.94
CA PHE A 28 3.80 -2.53 3.81
C PHE A 28 2.85 -3.62 4.33
N TYR A 29 1.92 -3.24 5.19
CA TYR A 29 0.88 -4.09 5.75
C TYR A 29 -0.45 -3.64 5.18
N ALA A 30 -0.87 -4.32 4.12
CA ALA A 30 -2.15 -4.06 3.46
C ALA A 30 -3.33 -4.37 4.41
N ALA A 31 -4.31 -3.46 4.44
CA ALA A 31 -5.59 -3.63 5.11
C ALA A 31 -6.77 -3.68 4.12
N HIS A 32 -6.55 -3.28 2.87
CA HIS A 32 -7.55 -3.27 1.82
C HIS A 32 -7.24 -4.32 0.73
N ASP A 33 -8.26 -5.08 0.29
CA ASP A 33 -8.06 -6.23 -0.61
C ASP A 33 -7.43 -5.85 -1.97
N SER A 34 -7.76 -4.67 -2.51
CA SER A 34 -7.18 -4.20 -3.79
C SER A 34 -5.66 -4.05 -3.77
N VAL A 35 -5.06 -3.92 -2.58
CA VAL A 35 -3.62 -3.74 -2.40
C VAL A 35 -2.99 -4.92 -1.66
N ARG A 36 -3.74 -6.02 -1.46
CA ARG A 36 -3.28 -7.23 -0.77
C ARG A 36 -2.04 -7.85 -1.42
N ARG A 37 -1.86 -7.68 -2.73
CA ARG A 37 -0.64 -8.12 -3.45
C ARG A 37 0.65 -7.48 -2.95
N TYR A 38 0.56 -6.31 -2.31
CA TYR A 38 1.70 -5.58 -1.72
C TYR A 38 1.94 -5.93 -0.26
N HIS A 39 1.11 -6.79 0.35
CA HIS A 39 1.24 -7.16 1.75
C HIS A 39 2.60 -7.83 2.02
N LEU A 40 3.30 -7.38 3.05
CA LEU A 40 4.66 -7.77 3.45
C LEU A 40 5.76 -7.49 2.42
N GLN A 41 5.46 -6.80 1.33
CA GLN A 41 6.51 -6.36 0.40
C GLN A 41 7.40 -5.33 1.08
N SER A 42 8.71 -5.47 0.86
CA SER A 42 9.73 -4.56 1.34
C SER A 42 10.06 -3.56 0.24
N PHE A 43 10.10 -2.28 0.60
CA PHE A 43 10.44 -1.19 -0.30
C PHE A 43 11.63 -0.42 0.25
N SER A 44 12.50 0.00 -0.66
CA SER A 44 13.66 0.84 -0.34
C SER A 44 13.25 2.30 -0.11
N ASN A 45 12.12 2.72 -0.68
CA ASN A 45 11.60 4.09 -0.60
C ASN A 45 10.09 4.12 -0.36
N THR A 46 9.63 5.05 0.48
CA THR A 46 8.21 5.29 0.80
C THR A 46 7.48 5.89 -0.39
N GLU A 47 8.12 6.74 -1.20
CA GLU A 47 7.46 7.34 -2.36
C GLU A 47 7.14 6.29 -3.43
N GLU A 48 8.06 5.36 -3.69
CA GLU A 48 7.87 4.25 -4.62
C GLU A 48 6.74 3.33 -4.15
N LEU A 49 6.73 3.02 -2.85
CA LEU A 49 5.66 2.28 -2.20
C LEU A 49 4.31 2.99 -2.36
N PHE A 50 4.24 4.29 -2.02
CA PHE A 50 3.01 5.07 -2.13
C PHE A 50 2.47 5.08 -3.57
N ARG A 51 3.34 5.30 -4.57
CA ARG A 51 2.96 5.26 -5.99
C ARG A 51 2.42 3.89 -6.39
N SER A 52 3.11 2.82 -6.01
CA SER A 52 2.73 1.44 -6.36
C SER A 52 1.39 1.04 -5.75
N VAL A 53 1.19 1.31 -4.45
CA VAL A 53 -0.05 1.02 -3.73
C VAL A 53 -1.22 1.84 -4.27
N SER A 54 -1.00 3.14 -4.53
CA SER A 54 -2.02 4.02 -5.11
C SER A 54 -2.44 3.59 -6.51
N ALA A 55 -1.47 3.23 -7.37
CA ALA A 55 -1.75 2.74 -8.71
C ALA A 55 -2.52 1.42 -8.68
N GLY A 56 -2.15 0.49 -7.79
CA GLY A 56 -2.86 -0.77 -7.60
C GLY A 56 -4.31 -0.58 -7.14
N TYR A 57 -4.54 0.32 -6.17
CA TYR A 57 -5.88 0.67 -5.70
C TYR A 57 -6.78 1.19 -6.83
N ARG A 58 -6.30 2.20 -7.57
CA ARG A 58 -7.07 2.80 -8.68
C ARG A 58 -7.34 1.81 -9.81
N SER A 59 -6.36 0.98 -10.15
CA SER A 59 -6.53 -0.06 -11.17
C SER A 59 -7.62 -1.06 -10.77
N ALA A 60 -7.66 -1.50 -9.51
CA ALA A 60 -8.69 -2.41 -9.03
C ALA A 60 -10.09 -1.76 -9.02
N ALA A 61 -10.17 -0.46 -8.69
CA ALA A 61 -11.42 0.28 -8.74
C ALA A 61 -11.99 0.37 -10.17
N LEU A 62 -11.13 0.63 -11.17
CA LEU A 62 -11.52 0.63 -12.58
C LEU A 62 -11.98 -0.75 -13.05
N SER A 63 -11.27 -1.82 -12.71
CA SER A 63 -11.68 -3.18 -13.07
C SER A 63 -13.06 -3.54 -12.50
N ARG A 64 -13.34 -3.15 -11.25
CA ARG A 64 -14.66 -3.34 -10.64
C ARG A 64 -15.76 -2.56 -11.35
N ALA A 65 -15.49 -1.32 -11.76
CA ALA A 65 -16.46 -0.50 -12.48
C ALA A 65 -16.82 -1.11 -13.85
N VAL A 66 -15.82 -1.63 -14.57
CA VAL A 66 -16.02 -2.30 -15.86
C VAL A 66 -16.81 -3.61 -15.71
N SER A 67 -16.60 -4.38 -14.64
CA SER A 67 -17.35 -5.63 -14.40
C SER A 67 -18.82 -5.44 -14.02
N LEU A 68 -19.25 -4.21 -13.72
CA LEU A 68 -20.62 -3.88 -13.29
C LEU A 68 -21.44 -3.14 -14.35
N GLY A 69 -20.84 -2.81 -15.51
CA GLY A 69 -21.51 -2.17 -16.65
C GLY A 69 -21.72 -3.15 -17.78
#